data_AF-A0A1B2EB98-F1
#
_entry.id   AF-A0A1B2EB98-F1
#
_cell.length_a   1.000
_cell.length_b   1.000
_cell.length_c   1.000
_cell.angle_alpha   90.00
_cell.angle_beta   90.00
_cell.angle_gamma   90.00
#
_symmetry.space_group_name_H-M   'P 1'
#
loop_
_entity.id
_entity.type
_entity.pdbx_description
1 polymer ?
#
loop_
_entity_poly.entity_id
_entity_poly.type
_entity_poly.pdbx_seq_one_letter_code
_entity_poly.pdbx_strand_id
1 'polypeptide(L)'
;MDLNPQWITLISASTAMIASIAGPFVNTRIAKFEFKTNVLSVNRQKWIDTMRDLVASLNSQLLIAAALRQTMNEPSGILIARDPELSRRVENLLRTVSKIELMLNPLKQDHQQLNVLMKEAIDHLRSPLLEDRVEDRIEVISHDIIQVLQGILKREWARVKRGE
;
A
#
# COMPACT_ATOMS: atom_id res chain seq x y z
N MET A 1 -54.17 -19.43 -40.79
CA MET A 1 -54.34 -19.41 -39.33
C MET A 1 -54.10 -17.97 -38.91
N ASP A 2 -55.18 -17.20 -38.80
CA ASP A 2 -55.10 -15.80 -38.38
C ASP A 2 -54.93 -15.77 -36.86
N LEU A 3 -53.76 -15.34 -36.40
CA LEU A 3 -53.52 -15.14 -34.97
C LEU A 3 -54.43 -14.02 -34.49
N ASN A 4 -55.32 -14.32 -33.54
CA ASN A 4 -56.24 -13.31 -33.02
C ASN A 4 -55.44 -12.19 -32.33
N PRO A 5 -55.65 -10.91 -32.73
CA PRO A 5 -54.86 -9.77 -32.29
C PRO A 5 -54.86 -9.57 -30.76
N GLN A 6 -55.87 -10.05 -30.05
CA GLN A 6 -55.95 -10.01 -28.58
C GLN A 6 -54.88 -10.88 -27.89
N TRP A 7 -54.48 -11.99 -28.51
CA TRP A 7 -53.42 -12.84 -27.97
C TRP A 7 -52.05 -12.19 -28.13
N ILE A 8 -51.83 -11.49 -29.25
CA ILE A 8 -50.58 -10.76 -29.52
C ILE A 8 -50.41 -9.63 -28.51
N THR A 9 -51.49 -8.87 -28.21
CA THR A 9 -51.44 -7.80 -27.22
C THR A 9 -51.22 -8.34 -25.80
N LEU A 10 -51.86 -9.45 -25.44
CA LEU A 10 -51.67 -10.08 -24.13
C LEU A 10 -50.23 -10.56 -23.90
N ILE A 11 -49.64 -11.23 -24.89
CA ILE A 11 -48.24 -11.70 -24.82
C ILE A 11 -47.28 -10.52 -24.75
N SER A 12 -47.50 -9.48 -25.56
CA SER A 12 -46.69 -8.26 -25.57
C SER A 12 -46.75 -7.52 -24.23
N ALA A 13 -47.96 -7.32 -23.69
CA ALA A 13 -48.16 -6.67 -22.39
C ALA A 13 -47.53 -7.47 -21.23
N SER A 14 -47.66 -8.80 -21.26
CA SER A 14 -47.04 -9.68 -20.25
C SER A 14 -45.52 -9.63 -20.31
N THR A 15 -44.95 -9.61 -21.51
CA THR A 15 -43.49 -9.49 -21.72
C THR A 15 -42.98 -8.13 -21.26
N ALA A 16 -43.70 -7.05 -21.57
CA ALA A 16 -43.36 -5.70 -21.11
C ALA A 16 -43.42 -5.57 -19.58
N MET A 17 -44.41 -6.20 -18.94
CA MET A 17 -44.53 -6.22 -17.48
C MET A 17 -43.40 -7.00 -16.81
N ILE A 18 -42.99 -8.15 -17.36
CA ILE A 18 -41.84 -8.89 -16.83
C ILE A 18 -40.55 -8.09 -17.03
N ALA A 19 -40.36 -7.49 -18.21
CA ALA A 19 -39.19 -6.68 -18.52
C ALA A 19 -39.06 -5.44 -17.61
N SER A 20 -40.18 -4.79 -17.27
CA SER A 20 -40.18 -3.60 -16.41
C SER A 20 -39.84 -3.92 -14.95
N ILE A 21 -39.99 -5.17 -14.50
CA ILE A 21 -39.62 -5.62 -13.15
C ILE A 21 -38.21 -6.23 -13.15
N ALA A 22 -37.91 -7.10 -14.12
CA ALA A 22 -36.62 -7.79 -14.20
C ALA A 22 -35.47 -6.82 -14.51
N GLY A 23 -35.70 -5.82 -15.38
CA GLY A 23 -34.70 -4.84 -15.77
C GLY A 23 -34.13 -4.07 -14.57
N PRO A 24 -34.97 -3.38 -13.76
CA PRO A 24 -34.51 -2.69 -12.55
C PRO A 24 -33.84 -3.61 -11.53
N PHE A 25 -34.32 -4.84 -11.35
CA PHE A 25 -33.73 -5.78 -10.41
C PHE A 25 -32.31 -6.23 -10.82
N VAL A 26 -32.12 -6.55 -12.10
CA VAL A 26 -30.80 -6.89 -12.64
C VAL A 26 -29.87 -5.67 -12.59
N ASN A 27 -30.35 -4.50 -13.01
CA ASN A 27 -29.56 -3.28 -13.03
C ASN A 27 -29.09 -2.86 -11.62
N THR A 28 -29.94 -2.98 -10.60
CA THR A 28 -29.56 -2.69 -9.21
C THR A 28 -28.55 -3.69 -8.64
N ARG A 29 -28.62 -4.97 -9.04
CA ARG A 29 -27.62 -5.98 -8.67
C ARG A 29 -26.26 -5.70 -9.31
N ILE A 30 -26.24 -5.37 -10.61
CA ILE A 30 -25.03 -4.99 -11.34
C ILE A 30 -24.42 -3.73 -10.73
N ALA A 31 -25.20 -2.67 -10.52
CA ALA A 31 -24.71 -1.43 -9.94
C ALA A 31 -24.09 -1.63 -8.54
N LYS A 32 -24.69 -2.47 -7.68
CA LYS A 32 -24.12 -2.81 -6.37
C LYS A 32 -22.81 -3.58 -6.49
N PHE A 33 -22.72 -4.50 -7.43
CA PHE A 33 -21.51 -5.27 -7.69
C PHE A 33 -20.40 -4.37 -8.23
N GLU A 34 -20.68 -3.58 -9.27
CA GLU A 34 -19.76 -2.61 -9.85
C GLU A 34 -19.29 -1.58 -8.81
N PHE A 35 -20.19 -1.04 -8.00
CA PHE A 35 -19.81 -0.11 -6.93
C PHE A 35 -18.84 -0.74 -5.94
N LYS A 36 -19.11 -1.96 -5.47
CA LYS A 36 -18.25 -2.66 -4.51
C LYS A 36 -16.87 -2.94 -5.12
N THR A 37 -16.82 -3.48 -6.33
CA THR A 37 -15.59 -3.80 -7.07
C THR A 37 -14.78 -2.52 -7.34
N ASN A 38 -15.44 -1.44 -7.76
CA ASN A 38 -14.78 -0.17 -8.03
C ASN A 38 -14.20 0.43 -6.75
N VAL A 39 -14.98 0.54 -5.67
CA VAL A 39 -14.52 1.09 -4.39
C VAL A 39 -13.36 0.29 -3.81
N LEU A 40 -13.40 -1.05 -3.89
CA LEU A 40 -12.31 -1.89 -3.42
C LEU A 40 -11.03 -1.70 -4.26
N SER A 41 -11.15 -1.73 -5.60
CA SER A 41 -9.99 -1.57 -6.49
C SER A 41 -9.36 -0.18 -6.35
N VAL A 42 -10.16 0.88 -6.23
CA VAL A 42 -9.70 2.27 -6.07
C VAL A 42 -9.00 2.45 -4.72
N ASN A 43 -9.57 1.93 -3.64
CA ASN A 43 -8.93 1.98 -2.32
C ASN A 43 -7.62 1.20 -2.31
N ARG A 44 -7.56 0.03 -2.97
CA ARG A 44 -6.35 -0.78 -3.08
C ARG A 44 -5.29 -0.10 -3.95
N GLN A 45 -5.68 0.55 -5.04
CA GLN A 45 -4.78 1.34 -5.87
C GLN A 45 -4.20 2.51 -5.07
N LYS A 46 -5.04 3.24 -4.33
CA LYS A 46 -4.58 4.31 -3.43
C LYS A 46 -3.61 3.79 -2.37
N TRP A 47 -3.89 2.62 -1.80
CA TRP A 47 -2.98 1.95 -0.87
C TRP A 47 -1.64 1.61 -1.53
N ILE A 48 -1.65 1.03 -2.74
CA ILE A 48 -0.44 0.70 -3.52
C ILE A 48 0.40 1.96 -3.77
N ASP A 49 -0.22 3.04 -4.24
CA ASP A 49 0.48 4.27 -4.59
C ASP A 49 1.06 4.95 -3.34
N THR A 50 0.28 5.01 -2.25
CA THR A 50 0.76 5.53 -0.97
C THR A 50 1.92 4.69 -0.42
N MET A 51 1.86 3.36 -0.52
CA MET A 51 2.95 2.48 -0.08
C MET A 51 4.23 2.69 -0.89
N ARG A 52 4.12 2.91 -2.21
CA ARG A 52 5.28 3.23 -3.07
C ARG A 52 5.96 4.52 -2.62
N ASP A 53 5.18 5.57 -2.41
CA ASP A 53 5.69 6.88 -2.02
C ASP A 53 6.33 6.83 -0.62
N LEU A 54 5.71 6.13 0.33
CA LEU A 54 6.24 5.98 1.68
C LEU A 54 7.55 5.18 1.71
N VAL A 55 7.63 4.07 0.98
CA VAL A 55 8.86 3.26 0.97
C VAL A 55 9.98 3.94 0.19
N ALA A 56 9.67 4.67 -0.89
CA ALA A 56 10.65 5.51 -1.57
C ALA A 56 11.22 6.59 -0.62
N SER A 57 10.34 7.24 0.14
CA SER A 57 10.73 8.22 1.17
C SER A 57 11.58 7.57 2.26
N LEU A 58 11.19 6.38 2.74
CA LEU A 58 11.93 5.62 3.75
C LEU A 58 13.35 5.33 3.27
N ASN A 59 13.50 4.75 2.06
CA ASN A 59 14.82 4.41 1.53
C ASN A 59 15.72 5.64 1.38
N SER A 60 15.17 6.75 0.88
CA SER A 60 15.93 8.00 0.80
C SER A 60 16.37 8.50 2.19
N GLN A 61 15.47 8.45 3.17
CA GLN A 61 15.76 8.85 4.55
C GLN A 61 16.80 7.92 5.21
N LEU A 62 16.73 6.61 4.98
CA LEU A 62 17.67 5.62 5.50
C LEU A 62 19.07 5.83 4.95
N LEU A 63 19.22 5.96 3.62
CA LEU A 63 20.52 6.16 2.99
C LEU A 63 21.18 7.47 3.43
N ILE A 64 20.41 8.57 3.50
CA ILE A 64 20.92 9.85 4.01
C ILE A 64 21.30 9.73 5.48
N ALA A 65 20.48 9.06 6.30
CA ALA A 65 20.79 8.86 7.71
C ALA A 65 22.05 8.01 7.92
N ALA A 66 22.30 7.02 7.05
CA ALA A 66 23.48 6.17 7.11
C ALA A 66 24.76 6.93 6.73
N ALA A 67 24.73 7.71 5.65
CA ALA A 67 25.85 8.57 5.25
C ALA A 67 26.17 9.62 6.33
N LEU A 68 25.14 10.21 6.93
CA LEU A 68 25.30 11.09 8.08
C LEU A 68 25.90 10.36 9.29
N ARG A 69 25.42 9.15 9.61
CA ARG A 69 25.95 8.35 10.72
C ARG A 69 27.43 8.02 10.54
N GLN A 70 27.86 7.69 9.33
CA GLN A 70 29.26 7.35 9.03
C GLN A 70 30.21 8.54 9.11
N THR A 71 29.74 9.76 8.83
CA THR A 71 30.55 10.98 8.95
C THR A 71 30.63 11.52 10.39
N MET A 72 29.85 10.96 11.31
CA MET A 72 29.78 11.41 12.70
C MET A 72 30.72 10.63 13.61
N ASN A 73 31.56 11.34 14.37
CA ASN A 73 32.40 10.76 15.43
C ASN A 73 31.73 10.79 16.81
N GLU A 74 30.56 11.43 16.94
CA GLU A 74 29.83 11.57 18.20
C GLU A 74 28.62 10.63 18.31
N PRO A 75 28.18 10.28 19.53
CA PRO A 75 26.94 9.54 19.76
C PRO A 75 25.73 10.28 19.16
N SER A 76 24.91 9.57 18.38
CA SER A 76 23.80 10.12 17.60
C SER A 76 22.82 10.95 18.44
N GLY A 77 22.51 10.52 19.66
CA GLY A 77 21.57 11.21 20.54
C GLY A 77 21.97 12.64 20.94
N ILE A 78 23.26 12.91 21.10
CA ILE A 78 23.74 14.24 21.52
C ILE A 78 23.64 15.24 20.36
N LEU A 79 23.99 14.81 19.15
CA LEU A 79 23.94 15.66 17.97
C LEU A 79 22.50 15.96 17.53
N ILE A 80 21.61 14.96 17.56
CA ILE A 80 20.18 15.14 17.26
C ILE A 80 19.55 16.17 18.20
N ALA A 81 19.95 16.20 19.47
CA ALA A 81 19.43 17.17 20.43
C ALA A 81 19.94 18.61 20.18
N ARG A 82 21.09 18.76 19.51
CA ARG A 82 21.73 20.06 19.24
C ARG A 82 21.34 20.66 17.90
N ASP A 83 20.98 19.84 16.92
CA ASP A 83 20.62 20.27 15.57
C ASP A 83 19.10 20.06 15.32
N PRO A 84 18.31 21.15 15.28
CA PRO A 84 16.87 21.09 15.02
C PRO A 84 16.51 20.45 13.67
N GLU A 85 17.35 20.61 12.65
CA GLU A 85 17.10 20.07 11.31
C GLU A 85 17.35 18.56 11.28
N LEU A 86 18.40 18.07 11.96
CA LEU A 86 18.61 16.63 12.15
C LEU A 86 17.49 16.01 12.97
N SER A 87 17.05 16.67 14.04
CA SER A 87 15.90 16.23 14.84
C SER A 87 14.64 16.07 13.98
N ARG A 88 14.33 17.06 13.13
CA ARG A 88 13.20 17.01 12.19
C ARG A 88 13.34 15.87 11.17
N ARG A 89 14.56 15.59 10.69
CA ARG A 89 14.82 14.46 9.76
C ARG A 89 14.58 13.11 10.42
N VAL A 90 15.05 12.93 11.65
CA VAL A 90 14.82 11.71 12.44
C VAL A 90 13.33 11.55 12.75
N GLU A 91 12.65 12.61 13.17
CA GLU A 91 11.19 12.58 13.38
C GLU A 91 10.45 12.15 12.11
N ASN A 92 10.80 12.72 10.96
CA ASN A 92 10.20 12.36 9.69
C ASN A 92 10.47 10.91 9.29
N LEU A 93 11.68 10.39 9.52
CA LEU A 93 12.03 8.98 9.30
C LEU A 93 11.13 8.06 10.16
N LEU A 94 11.04 8.33 11.47
CA LEU A 94 10.22 7.53 12.38
C LEU A 94 8.73 7.61 12.04
N ARG A 95 8.27 8.79 11.59
CA ARG A 95 6.91 8.97 11.09
C ARG A 95 6.65 8.16 9.83
N THR A 96 7.58 8.10 8.89
CA THR A 96 7.48 7.28 7.68
C THR A 96 7.38 5.79 8.04
N VAL A 97 8.28 5.29 8.90
CA VAL A 97 8.24 3.90 9.39
C VAL A 97 6.90 3.59 10.04
N SER A 98 6.44 4.44 10.97
CA SER A 98 5.17 4.25 11.68
C SER A 98 3.97 4.18 10.72
N LYS A 99 3.95 5.05 9.69
CA LYS A 99 2.90 5.02 8.67
C LYS A 99 2.93 3.71 7.87
N ILE A 100 4.11 3.25 7.48
CA ILE A 100 4.25 1.97 6.77
C ILE A 100 3.76 0.84 7.67
N GLU A 101 4.21 0.75 8.92
CA GLU A 101 3.78 -0.26 9.89
C GLU A 101 2.25 -0.34 10.02
N LEU A 102 1.58 0.81 10.12
CA LEU A 102 0.11 0.88 10.21
C LEU A 102 -0.61 0.42 8.92
N MET A 103 0.07 0.49 7.78
CA MET A 103 -0.46 0.04 6.48
C MET A 103 -0.16 -1.44 6.19
N LEU A 104 0.72 -2.08 6.96
CA LEU A 104 1.06 -3.48 6.81
C LEU A 104 -0.01 -4.39 7.43
N ASN A 105 -0.18 -5.57 6.83
CA ASN A 105 -1.04 -6.60 7.39
C ASN A 105 -0.19 -7.56 8.26
N PRO A 106 -0.39 -7.59 9.59
CA PRO A 106 0.44 -8.38 10.49
C PRO A 106 0.25 -9.89 10.33
N LEU A 107 -0.78 -10.35 9.62
CA LEU A 107 -1.07 -11.77 9.40
C LEU A 107 -0.34 -12.35 8.18
N LYS A 108 0.27 -11.50 7.34
CA LYS A 108 0.95 -11.94 6.14
C LYS A 108 2.48 -11.92 6.33
N GLN A 109 3.13 -13.03 5.94
CA GLN A 109 4.56 -13.25 6.16
C GLN A 109 5.47 -12.22 5.45
N ASP A 110 5.15 -11.88 4.21
CA ASP A 110 5.84 -10.85 3.42
C ASP A 110 5.77 -9.46 4.09
N HIS A 111 4.63 -9.10 4.66
CA HIS A 111 4.47 -7.86 5.42
C HIS A 111 5.26 -7.90 6.75
N GLN A 112 5.28 -9.04 7.45
CA GLN A 112 6.11 -9.22 8.64
C GLN A 112 7.59 -9.10 8.31
N GLN A 113 8.05 -9.71 7.22
CA GLN A 113 9.42 -9.61 6.74
C GLN A 113 9.82 -8.17 6.43
N LEU A 114 8.96 -7.42 5.73
CA LEU A 114 9.18 -5.99 5.49
C LEU A 114 9.34 -5.22 6.80
N ASN A 115 8.50 -5.51 7.79
CA ASN A 115 8.59 -4.87 9.10
C ASN A 115 9.91 -5.18 9.83
N VAL A 116 10.37 -6.43 9.77
CA VAL A 116 11.65 -6.83 10.37
C VAL A 116 12.80 -6.06 9.73
N LEU A 117 12.86 -5.98 8.40
CA LEU A 117 13.90 -5.24 7.68
C LEU A 117 13.90 -3.74 8.04
N MET A 118 12.72 -3.12 8.13
CA MET A 118 12.62 -1.71 8.55
C MET A 118 13.15 -1.50 9.97
N LYS A 119 12.83 -2.39 10.91
CA LYS A 119 13.32 -2.30 12.29
C LYS A 119 14.83 -2.49 12.38
N GLU A 120 15.35 -3.47 11.65
CA GLU A 120 16.78 -3.73 11.54
C GLU A 120 17.55 -2.50 11.02
N ALA A 121 17.03 -1.84 9.98
CA ALA A 121 17.62 -0.60 9.47
C ALA A 121 17.66 0.51 10.54
N ILE A 122 16.57 0.70 11.29
CA ILE A 122 16.50 1.71 12.35
C ILE A 122 17.43 1.37 13.51
N ASP A 123 17.55 0.10 13.87
CA ASP A 123 18.42 -0.35 14.96
C ASP A 123 19.90 -0.16 14.60
N HIS A 124 20.31 -0.44 13.35
CA HIS A 124 21.65 -0.12 12.86
C HIS A 124 21.96 1.38 12.91
N LEU A 125 21.00 2.25 12.56
CA LEU A 125 21.18 3.71 12.64
C LEU A 125 21.27 4.21 14.09
N ARG A 126 20.62 3.52 15.03
CA ARG A 126 20.60 3.86 16.46
C ARG A 126 21.76 3.25 17.26
N SER A 127 22.42 2.23 16.72
CA SER A 127 23.51 1.53 17.40
C SER A 127 24.55 2.54 17.89
N PRO A 128 24.88 2.57 19.20
CA PRO A 128 25.84 3.52 19.75
C PRO A 128 27.27 3.20 19.30
N LEU A 129 27.53 1.96 18.90
CA LEU A 129 28.79 1.52 18.34
C LEU A 129 28.89 2.06 16.90
N LEU A 130 29.97 2.78 16.61
CA LEU A 130 30.35 3.09 15.24
C LEU A 130 30.82 1.78 14.62
N GLU A 131 29.88 1.05 14.02
CA GLU A 131 30.23 -0.08 13.17
C GLU A 131 30.88 0.46 11.89
N ASP A 132 32.05 -0.09 11.53
CA ASP A 132 32.58 0.14 10.20
C ASP A 132 31.53 -0.36 9.19
N ARG A 133 31.16 0.50 8.24
CA ARG A 133 30.24 0.21 7.13
C ARG A 133 28.74 0.18 7.46
N VAL A 134 28.27 1.08 8.32
CA VAL A 134 26.82 1.31 8.48
C VAL A 134 26.15 1.64 7.14
N GLU A 135 26.79 2.43 6.27
CA GLU A 135 26.27 2.76 4.95
C GLU A 135 26.08 1.51 4.07
N ASP A 136 27.11 0.66 3.91
CA ASP A 136 27.00 -0.59 3.14
C ASP A 136 25.86 -1.48 3.66
N ARG A 137 25.71 -1.61 4.99
CA ARG A 137 24.64 -2.42 5.59
C ARG A 137 23.26 -1.85 5.29
N ILE A 138 23.08 -0.54 5.44
CA ILE A 138 21.80 0.12 5.17
C ILE A 138 21.47 0.07 3.68
N GLU A 139 22.46 0.12 2.79
CA GLU A 139 22.25 -0.06 1.35
C GLU A 139 21.69 -1.45 1.03
N VAL A 140 22.28 -2.51 1.62
CA VAL A 140 21.78 -3.89 1.49
C VAL A 140 20.36 -4.01 2.01
N ILE A 141 20.09 -3.54 3.23
CA ILE A 141 18.74 -3.60 3.83
C ILE A 141 17.73 -2.80 3.00
N SER A 142 18.11 -1.63 2.47
CA SER A 142 17.25 -0.82 1.60
C SER A 142 16.92 -1.56 0.30
N HIS A 143 17.87 -2.30 -0.27
CA HIS A 143 17.61 -3.16 -1.42
C HIS A 143 16.61 -4.27 -1.08
N ASP A 144 16.79 -4.94 0.06
CA ASP A 144 15.90 -6.01 0.50
C ASP A 144 14.47 -5.52 0.79
N ILE A 145 14.34 -4.33 1.39
CA ILE A 145 13.06 -3.63 1.58
C ILE A 145 12.36 -3.46 0.22
N ILE A 146 13.07 -3.01 -0.82
CA ILE A 146 12.52 -2.85 -2.17
C ILE A 146 12.08 -4.20 -2.73
N GLN A 147 12.90 -5.25 -2.62
CA GLN A 147 12.56 -6.58 -3.14
C GLN A 147 11.28 -7.14 -2.51
N VAL A 148 11.18 -7.07 -1.17
CA VAL A 148 9.99 -7.54 -0.44
C VAL A 148 8.76 -6.71 -0.83
N LEU A 149 8.90 -5.38 -0.87
CA LEU A 149 7.80 -4.50 -1.27
C LEU A 149 7.33 -4.80 -2.70
N GLN A 150 8.24 -4.97 -3.66
CA GLN A 150 7.86 -5.31 -5.04
C GLN A 150 7.02 -6.59 -5.10
N GLY A 151 7.37 -7.60 -4.29
CA GLY A 151 6.58 -8.83 -4.16
C GLY A 151 5.16 -8.56 -3.67
N ILE A 152 5.03 -7.77 -2.60
CA ILE A 152 3.74 -7.36 -2.03
C ILE A 152 2.91 -6.60 -3.08
N LEU A 153 3.49 -5.57 -3.70
CA LEU A 153 2.81 -4.71 -4.66
C LEU A 153 2.39 -5.46 -5.92
N LYS A 154 3.19 -6.41 -6.43
CA LYS A 154 2.81 -7.23 -7.59
C LYS A 154 1.60 -8.10 -7.28
N ARG A 155 1.52 -8.69 -6.09
CA ARG A 155 0.35 -9.49 -5.65
C ARG A 155 -0.90 -8.62 -5.52
N GLU A 156 -0.76 -7.47 -4.88
CA GLU A 156 -1.89 -6.54 -4.70
C GLU A 156 -2.35 -5.92 -6.02
N TRP A 157 -1.42 -5.64 -6.95
CA TRP A 157 -1.74 -5.20 -8.30
C TRP A 157 -2.52 -6.25 -9.10
N ALA A 158 -2.17 -7.53 -8.96
CA ALA A 158 -2.94 -8.61 -9.58
C ALA A 158 -4.38 -8.69 -9.04
N ARG A 159 -4.61 -8.33 -7.77
CA ARG A 159 -5.94 -8.23 -7.16
C ARG A 159 -6.73 -7.05 -7.73
N VAL A 160 -6.10 -5.87 -7.83
CA VAL A 160 -6.71 -4.70 -8.50
C VAL A 160 -7.18 -5.04 -9.91
N LYS A 161 -6.36 -5.74 -10.69
CA LYS A 161 -6.71 -6.16 -12.06
C LYS A 161 -7.91 -7.12 -12.14
N ARG A 162 -8.17 -7.87 -11.06
CA ARG A 162 -9.35 -8.74 -10.95
C ARG A 162 -10.59 -8.02 -10.38
N GLY A 163 -10.45 -6.74 -10.02
CA GLY A 163 -11.51 -5.98 -9.36
C GLY A 163 -11.68 -6.31 -7.87
N GLU A 164 -10.67 -6.93 -7.25
CA GLU A 164 -10.67 -7.27 -5.82
C GLU A 164 -10.17 -6.13 -4.94
#